data_AF-A0AAP8T228-F1
#
_entry.id   AF-A0AAP8T228-F1
#
_cell.length_a   1.000
_cell.length_b   1.000
_cell.length_c   1.000
_cell.angle_alpha   90.00
_cell.angle_beta   90.00
_cell.angle_gamma   90.00
#
_symmetry.space_group_name_H-M   'P 1'
#
loop_
_entity.id
_entity.type
_entity.pdbx_description
1 polymer ?
#
loop_
_entity_poly.entity_id
_entity_poly.type
_entity_poly.pdbx_seq_one_letter_code
_entity_poly.pdbx_strand_id
1 'polypeptide(L)'
;VRQEIKPNILNRIDMKDSYIDRVKEGFYKVYNEVGGTANIYFQGVDYKPAGKTGTAQSVYDGPDRKKYNGPQKTYNLTLIGYAPYD
;
A
#
# COMPACT_ATOMS: atom_id res chain seq x y z
N VAL A 1 -7.25 15.28 34.55
CA VAL A 1 -6.06 15.84 33.86
C VAL A 1 -5.82 15.02 32.60
N ARG A 2 -5.76 15.63 31.41
CA ARG A 2 -5.38 14.94 30.16
C ARG A 2 -3.88 15.16 29.97
N GLN A 3 -3.12 14.08 29.83
CA GLN A 3 -1.69 14.13 29.58
C GLN A 3 -1.44 13.76 28.12
N GLU A 4 -0.81 14.65 27.38
CA GLU A 4 -0.44 14.41 25.99
C GLU A 4 0.89 13.66 25.93
N ILE A 5 0.89 12.48 25.32
CA ILE A 5 2.10 11.69 25.08
C ILE A 5 2.65 12.10 23.72
N LYS A 6 3.79 12.78 23.70
CA LYS A 6 4.45 13.21 22.46
C LYS A 6 5.10 12.03 21.74
N PRO A 7 5.11 12.02 20.39
CA PRO A 7 5.79 10.98 19.64
C PRO A 7 7.31 11.05 19.82
N ASN A 8 7.96 9.90 19.91
CA ASN A 8 9.41 9.79 19.85
C ASN A 8 9.84 9.51 18.40
N ILE A 9 10.55 10.47 17.79
CA ILE A 9 11.03 10.33 16.40
C ILE A 9 12.28 9.45 16.42
N LEU A 10 12.23 8.27 15.79
CA LEU A 10 13.35 7.32 15.77
C LEU A 10 14.45 7.76 14.79
N ASN A 11 14.07 8.13 13.57
CA ASN A 11 15.00 8.53 12.52
C ASN A 11 14.26 9.22 11.35
N ARG A 12 15.04 9.86 10.47
CA ARG A 12 14.59 10.34 9.14
C ARG A 12 15.29 9.49 8.07
N ILE A 13 14.61 9.24 6.96
CA ILE A 13 15.21 8.59 5.78
C ILE A 13 16.29 9.53 5.22
N ASP A 14 17.49 9.02 4.97
CA ASP A 14 18.57 9.78 4.33
C ASP A 14 18.35 9.84 2.82
N MET A 15 17.66 10.90 2.38
CA MET A 15 17.26 11.11 1.00
C MET A 15 16.99 12.60 0.78
N LYS A 16 17.25 13.09 -0.44
CA LYS A 16 16.82 14.43 -0.85
C LYS A 16 15.30 14.53 -0.78
N ASP A 17 14.78 15.64 -0.27
CA ASP A 17 13.32 15.84 -0.17
C ASP A 17 12.63 15.69 -1.54
N SER A 18 13.27 16.12 -2.63
CA SER A 18 12.74 15.95 -3.99
C SER A 18 12.51 14.49 -4.42
N TYR A 19 13.29 13.54 -3.88
CA TYR A 19 13.09 12.12 -4.14
C TYR A 19 11.96 11.55 -3.28
N ILE A 20 11.83 12.02 -2.04
CA ILE A 20 10.69 11.67 -1.17
C ILE A 20 9.39 12.17 -1.81
N ASP A 21 9.39 13.40 -2.32
CA ASP A 21 8.23 13.99 -3.00
C ASP A 21 7.89 13.25 -4.28
N ARG A 22 8.90 12.80 -5.04
CA ARG A 22 8.67 11.95 -6.23
C ARG A 22 8.01 10.61 -5.87
N VAL A 23 8.38 10.00 -4.74
CA VAL A 23 7.74 8.76 -4.26
C VAL A 23 6.29 9.04 -3.85
N LYS A 24 6.03 10.11 -3.11
CA LYS A 24 4.68 10.54 -2.72
C LYS A 24 3.80 10.82 -3.93
N GLU A 25 4.34 11.52 -4.94
CA GLU A 25 3.65 11.75 -6.22
C GLU A 25 3.28 10.43 -6.89
N GLY A 26 4.22 9.47 -6.95
CA GLY A 26 3.93 8.12 -7.46
C GLY A 26 2.79 7.43 -6.71
N PHE A 27 2.77 7.54 -5.38
CA PHE A 27 1.70 6.99 -4.54
C PHE A 27 0.34 7.64 -4.80
N TYR A 28 0.32 8.95 -5.02
CA TYR A 28 -0.89 9.66 -5.42
C TYR A 28 -1.42 9.14 -6.76
N LYS A 29 -0.54 9.00 -7.77
CA LYS A 29 -0.91 8.56 -9.12
C LYS A 29 -1.53 7.17 -9.15
N VAL A 30 -1.06 6.25 -8.31
CA VAL A 30 -1.61 4.88 -8.20
C VAL A 30 -3.12 4.87 -7.90
N TYR A 31 -3.61 5.85 -7.14
CA TYR A 31 -5.02 5.95 -6.74
C TYR A 31 -5.81 6.93 -7.61
N ASN A 32 -5.17 7.94 -8.18
CA ASN A 32 -5.88 9.08 -8.76
C ASN A 32 -5.74 9.20 -10.29
N GLU A 33 -4.73 8.58 -10.90
CA GLU A 33 -4.55 8.63 -12.36
C GLU A 33 -5.11 7.38 -13.07
N VAL A 34 -5.60 7.60 -14.29
CA VAL A 34 -6.01 6.51 -15.18
C VAL A 34 -4.80 5.61 -15.45
N GLY A 35 -4.96 4.31 -15.24
CA GLY A 35 -3.88 3.33 -15.31
C GLY A 35 -3.20 3.05 -13.97
N GLY A 36 -3.54 3.80 -12.91
CA GLY A 36 -3.17 3.47 -11.53
C GLY A 36 -3.84 2.18 -11.06
N THR A 37 -3.08 1.29 -10.41
CA THR A 37 -3.57 -0.05 -10.02
C THR A 37 -4.65 -0.03 -8.94
N ALA A 38 -4.82 1.08 -8.22
CA ALA A 38 -5.89 1.28 -7.25
C ALA A 38 -7.01 2.19 -7.78
N ASN A 39 -6.81 2.87 -8.91
CA ASN A 39 -7.67 3.96 -9.34
C ASN A 39 -9.15 3.57 -9.48
N ILE A 40 -9.43 2.44 -10.12
CA ILE A 40 -10.81 1.97 -10.33
C ILE A 40 -11.59 1.68 -9.04
N TYR A 41 -10.88 1.45 -7.92
CA TYR A 41 -11.49 1.12 -6.64
C TYR A 41 -11.72 2.36 -5.76
N PHE A 42 -10.97 3.43 -6.00
CA PHE A 42 -10.96 4.64 -5.17
C PHE A 42 -11.38 5.89 -5.94
N GLN A 43 -11.80 5.76 -7.20
CA GLN A 43 -12.33 6.88 -7.97
C GLN A 43 -13.63 7.40 -7.33
N GLY A 44 -13.71 8.72 -7.13
CA GLY A 44 -14.92 9.40 -6.63
C GLY A 44 -15.03 9.50 -5.11
N VAL A 45 -14.01 9.09 -4.35
CA VAL A 45 -13.94 9.37 -2.91
C VAL A 45 -13.69 10.86 -2.65
N ASP A 46 -14.13 11.35 -1.49
CA ASP A 46 -14.10 12.77 -1.10
C ASP A 46 -12.78 13.20 -0.42
N TYR A 47 -11.89 12.26 -0.14
CA TYR A 47 -10.53 12.50 0.34
C TYR A 47 -9.49 12.26 -0.75
N LYS A 48 -8.24 12.65 -0.51
CA LYS A 48 -7.13 12.43 -1.46
C LYS A 48 -6.26 11.26 -1.01
N PRO A 49 -6.54 10.01 -1.44
CA PRO A 49 -5.70 8.87 -1.10
C PRO A 49 -4.37 8.89 -1.84
N ALA A 50 -3.33 8.38 -1.19
CA ALA A 50 -2.08 8.02 -1.84
C ALA A 50 -1.58 6.69 -1.27
N GLY A 51 -0.99 5.84 -2.11
CA GLY A 51 -0.41 4.60 -1.62
C GLY A 51 0.11 3.69 -2.72
N LYS A 52 0.18 2.39 -2.43
CA LYS A 52 0.65 1.39 -3.38
C LYS A 52 -0.05 0.04 -3.20
N THR A 53 -0.37 -0.59 -4.31
CA THR A 53 -0.80 -2.00 -4.35
C THR A 53 0.39 -2.93 -4.50
N GLY A 54 0.31 -4.13 -3.92
CA GLY A 54 1.29 -5.20 -4.06
C GLY A 54 0.61 -6.55 -4.29
N THR A 55 1.21 -7.35 -5.17
CA THR A 55 0.79 -8.72 -5.48
C THR A 55 2.01 -9.62 -5.36
N ALA A 56 1.94 -10.61 -4.48
CA ALA A 56 2.98 -11.63 -4.36
C ALA A 56 2.39 -13.00 -4.69
N GLN A 57 2.95 -13.68 -5.69
CA GLN A 57 2.47 -14.99 -6.13
C GLN A 57 3.18 -16.11 -5.34
N SER A 58 2.46 -17.18 -5.05
CA SER A 58 2.98 -18.35 -4.34
C SER A 58 2.27 -19.63 -4.79
N VAL A 59 2.65 -20.76 -4.20
CA VAL A 59 1.95 -22.02 -4.31
C VAL A 59 1.45 -22.40 -2.93
N TYR A 60 0.19 -22.79 -2.81
CA TYR A 60 -0.40 -23.21 -1.54
C TYR A 60 0.27 -24.49 -1.03
N ASP A 61 0.85 -24.43 0.16
CA ASP A 61 1.43 -25.59 0.85
C ASP A 61 0.99 -25.64 2.32
N GLY A 62 -0.27 -25.29 2.57
CA GLY A 62 -0.87 -25.32 3.90
C GLY A 62 -1.42 -26.69 4.30
N PRO A 63 -2.02 -26.83 5.50
CA PRO A 63 -2.50 -28.09 6.05
C PRO A 63 -3.48 -28.85 5.13
N ASP A 64 -4.24 -28.13 4.32
CA ASP A 64 -5.21 -28.71 3.39
C ASP A 64 -4.63 -29.08 2.02
N ARG A 65 -3.29 -29.08 1.86
CA ARG A 65 -2.62 -29.36 0.57
C ARG A 65 -3.11 -30.67 -0.07
N LYS A 66 -3.38 -31.67 0.76
CA LYS A 66 -3.88 -33.00 0.32
C LYS A 66 -5.26 -32.97 -0.33
N LYS A 67 -6.05 -31.90 -0.16
CA LYS A 67 -7.38 -31.74 -0.77
C LYS A 67 -7.31 -31.37 -2.26
N TYR A 68 -6.12 -31.02 -2.76
CA TYR A 68 -5.94 -30.52 -4.12
C TYR A 68 -5.13 -31.50 -4.98
N ASN A 69 -5.54 -31.65 -6.25
CA ASN A 69 -4.78 -32.41 -7.21
C ASN A 69 -3.72 -31.50 -7.89
N GLY A 70 -2.48 -31.56 -7.39
CA GLY A 70 -1.36 -30.78 -7.91
C GLY A 70 -1.19 -29.38 -7.28
N PRO A 71 -0.16 -28.61 -7.71
CA PRO A 71 0.16 -27.32 -7.12
C PRO A 71 -0.90 -26.26 -7.38
N GLN A 72 -1.46 -25.72 -6.30
CA GLN A 72 -2.42 -24.63 -6.40
C GLN A 72 -1.68 -23.29 -6.35
N LYS A 73 -1.78 -22.52 -7.44
CA LYS A 73 -1.25 -21.16 -7.49
C LYS A 73 -2.10 -20.26 -6.61
N THR A 74 -1.44 -19.48 -5.75
CA THR A 74 -2.07 -18.49 -4.88
C THR A 74 -1.40 -17.14 -5.07
N TYR A 75 -2.03 -16.09 -4.56
CA TYR A 75 -1.42 -14.79 -4.47
C TYR A 75 -1.86 -14.09 -3.18
N ASN A 76 -0.94 -13.34 -2.59
CA ASN A 76 -1.23 -12.40 -1.51
C ASN A 76 -1.46 -11.02 -2.13
N LEU A 77 -2.53 -10.37 -1.68
CA LEU A 77 -2.83 -8.98 -2.03
C LEU A 77 -2.52 -8.10 -0.84
N THR A 78 -1.68 -7.10 -1.06
CA THR A 78 -1.30 -6.12 -0.04
C THR A 78 -1.62 -4.72 -0.52
N LEU A 79 -2.10 -3.88 0.40
CA LEU A 79 -2.39 -2.49 0.14
C LEU A 79 -1.79 -1.65 1.26
N ILE A 80 -1.05 -0.61 0.89
CA ILE A 80 -0.62 0.45 1.81
C ILE A 80 -1.15 1.78 1.30
N GLY A 81 -1.48 2.69 2.21
CA GLY A 81 -1.87 4.04 1.84
C GLY A 81 -2.04 4.96 3.04
N TYR A 82 -2.13 6.24 2.75
CA TYR A 82 -2.43 7.30 3.70
C TYR A 82 -3.33 8.35 3.04
N ALA A 83 -4.00 9.14 3.88
CA ALA A 83 -4.84 10.27 3.47
C ALA A 83 -4.93 11.28 4.63
N PRO A 84 -5.15 12.58 4.34
CA PRO A 84 -5.07 13.18 3.00
C PRO A 84 -3.64 13.14 2.46
N TYR A 85 -3.51 13.20 1.15
CA TYR A 85 -2.22 13.33 0.48
C TYR A 85 -1.54 14.67 0.80
N ASP A 86 -2.35 15.72 0.98
CA ASP A 86 -1.99 17.12 1.22
C ASP A 86 -2.34 17.61 2.64
#